data_AF-A0A6G4R317-F1
#
_entry.id   AF-A0A6G4R317-F1
#
_cell.length_a   1.000
_cell.length_b   1.000
_cell.length_c   1.000
_cell.angle_alpha   90.00
_cell.angle_beta   90.00
_cell.angle_gamma   90.00
#
_symmetry.space_group_name_H-M   'P 1'
#
loop_
_entity.id
_entity.type
_entity.pdbx_description
1 polymer ?
#
loop_
_entity_poly.entity_id
_entity_poly.type
_entity_poly.pdbx_seq_one_letter_code
_entity_poly.pdbx_strand_id
1 'polypeptide(L)'
;MRALLALVAIVCSLATGAAGAAEAPIRVLYLDQSVGWRHRPVTRPAEGLAPSETAMISIGKASSAFETQVTQDASEITPERLKDVDVLVFYTTGALPISPESWAAVQQRFAAGKLGFVGLHSAADTAWGYEGPGLDYTRFVGGQFAGHPWTEDQKVRIKAIDNHPLAAPWGRSVDLVEEIYQYKRFDPGAVRVIQSLDYSGTPLKRPYAVPVSWVRSIGNGRLFFTNLGHNEATWADPRFAEQIVRAVRWTAWKARGGATPNPREQAIDQLRALLVYAGEADVEARLARVKDEAWLLDLAPRIAALREVYPGKPEADRARFEAAYGTVLAEVRAKTSP
;
A
#
# COMPACT_ATOMS: atom_id res chain seq x y z
N MET A 1 -5.30 64.47 -52.04
CA MET A 1 -5.18 63.95 -50.66
C MET A 1 -5.79 62.56 -50.63
N ARG A 2 -5.01 61.58 -50.16
CA ARG A 2 -5.36 60.16 -50.07
C ARG A 2 -6.36 59.94 -48.93
N ALA A 3 -7.40 59.14 -49.12
CA ALA A 3 -8.19 58.58 -48.02
C ALA A 3 -8.35 57.07 -48.26
N LEU A 4 -7.76 56.31 -47.34
CA LEU A 4 -7.68 54.85 -47.28
C LEU A 4 -9.07 54.23 -47.07
N LEU A 5 -9.43 53.24 -47.88
CA LEU A 5 -10.47 52.25 -47.56
C LEU A 5 -9.81 51.12 -46.76
N ALA A 6 -10.14 51.00 -45.47
CA ALA A 6 -9.74 49.89 -44.63
C ALA A 6 -10.76 48.75 -44.75
N LEU A 7 -10.36 47.66 -45.41
CA LEU A 7 -11.12 46.42 -45.50
C LEU A 7 -10.85 45.60 -44.23
N VAL A 8 -11.82 45.52 -43.32
CA VAL A 8 -11.74 44.61 -42.16
C VAL A 8 -12.21 43.23 -42.62
N ALA A 9 -11.25 42.33 -42.86
CA ALA A 9 -11.54 40.91 -43.09
C ALA A 9 -11.81 40.23 -41.74
N ILE A 10 -13.06 39.83 -41.50
CA ILE A 10 -13.43 38.98 -40.38
C ILE A 10 -13.01 37.55 -40.73
N VAL A 11 -11.91 37.09 -40.13
CA VAL A 11 -11.51 35.68 -40.17
C VAL A 11 -12.33 34.94 -39.12
N CYS A 12 -13.39 34.24 -39.56
CA CYS A 12 -14.08 33.27 -38.72
C CYS A 12 -13.20 32.03 -38.55
N SER A 13 -12.42 31.99 -37.48
CA SER A 13 -11.69 30.80 -37.05
C SER A 13 -12.69 29.74 -36.59
N LEU A 14 -12.99 28.77 -37.45
CA LEU A 14 -13.64 27.52 -37.06
C LEU A 14 -12.71 26.77 -36.11
N ALA A 15 -12.92 26.96 -34.80
CA ALA A 15 -12.35 26.09 -33.80
C ALA A 15 -13.04 24.72 -33.90
N THR A 16 -12.49 23.84 -34.71
CA THR A 16 -12.79 22.41 -34.62
C THR A 16 -12.30 21.93 -33.26
N GLY A 17 -13.21 21.89 -32.28
CA GLY A 17 -12.97 21.20 -31.03
C GLY A 17 -12.70 19.74 -31.35
N ALA A 18 -11.45 19.33 -31.26
CA ALA A 18 -11.11 17.92 -31.20
C ALA A 18 -11.79 17.36 -29.95
N ALA A 19 -12.92 16.68 -30.12
CA ALA A 19 -13.45 15.80 -29.11
C ALA A 19 -12.34 14.80 -28.79
N GLY A 20 -11.66 14.99 -27.66
CA GLY A 20 -10.58 14.11 -27.24
C GLY A 20 -11.15 12.70 -27.18
N ALA A 21 -10.58 11.78 -27.97
CA ALA A 21 -10.92 10.37 -27.87
C ALA A 21 -10.81 9.96 -26.40
N ALA A 22 -11.88 9.37 -25.86
CA ALA A 22 -11.86 8.87 -24.50
C ALA A 22 -10.66 7.94 -24.34
N GLU A 23 -9.83 8.18 -23.31
CA GLU A 23 -8.67 7.36 -23.06
C GLU A 23 -9.11 5.90 -22.86
N ALA A 24 -8.47 4.97 -23.58
CA ALA A 24 -8.79 3.55 -23.46
C ALA A 24 -8.66 3.11 -21.99
N PRO A 25 -9.59 2.28 -21.47
CA PRO A 25 -9.53 1.84 -20.09
C PRO A 25 -8.25 1.03 -19.84
N ILE A 26 -7.68 1.21 -18.64
CA ILE A 26 -6.50 0.47 -18.19
C ILE A 26 -6.87 -1.02 -18.08
N ARG A 27 -6.04 -1.90 -18.64
CA ARG A 27 -6.28 -3.35 -18.61
C ARG A 27 -5.71 -3.93 -17.31
N VAL A 28 -6.60 -4.33 -16.41
CA VAL A 28 -6.26 -4.94 -15.12
C VAL A 28 -6.39 -6.45 -15.21
N LEU A 29 -5.33 -7.16 -14.79
CA LEU A 29 -5.42 -8.58 -14.44
C LEU A 29 -5.44 -8.70 -12.92
N TYR A 30 -6.56 -9.16 -12.37
CA TYR A 30 -6.74 -9.43 -10.95
C TYR A 30 -6.53 -10.92 -10.68
N LEU A 31 -5.45 -11.24 -9.97
CA LEU A 31 -5.14 -12.58 -9.51
C LEU A 31 -5.46 -12.66 -8.01
N ASP A 32 -6.36 -13.58 -7.65
CA ASP A 32 -6.83 -13.77 -6.27
C ASP A 32 -6.67 -15.22 -5.77
N GLN A 33 -5.67 -15.93 -6.30
CA GLN A 33 -5.37 -17.31 -5.89
C GLN A 33 -4.81 -17.40 -4.46
N SER A 34 -5.42 -18.25 -3.65
CA SER A 34 -4.91 -18.67 -2.34
C SER A 34 -4.30 -20.09 -2.40
N VAL A 35 -3.02 -20.21 -2.06
CA VAL A 35 -2.35 -21.48 -1.75
C VAL A 35 -2.20 -21.56 -0.23
N GLY A 36 -3.01 -22.40 0.41
CA GLY A 36 -3.11 -22.48 1.87
C GLY A 36 -4.36 -21.77 2.39
N TRP A 37 -4.19 -20.81 3.29
CA TRP A 37 -5.33 -20.07 3.86
C TRP A 37 -6.05 -19.26 2.78
N ARG A 38 -7.38 -19.30 2.81
CA ARG A 38 -8.25 -18.62 1.85
C ARG A 38 -9.17 -17.65 2.58
N HIS A 39 -9.08 -16.38 2.23
CA HIS A 39 -9.93 -15.33 2.80
C HIS A 39 -11.33 -15.34 2.18
N ARG A 40 -12.33 -14.86 2.93
CA ARG A 40 -13.72 -14.79 2.46
C ARG A 40 -13.87 -13.96 1.17
N PRO A 41 -13.25 -12.77 1.01
CA PRO A 41 -13.43 -11.95 -0.19
C PRO A 41 -13.02 -12.64 -1.50
N VAL A 42 -12.09 -13.60 -1.45
CA VAL A 42 -11.59 -14.36 -2.61
C VAL A 42 -12.17 -15.77 -2.68
N THR A 43 -13.15 -16.09 -1.83
CA THR A 43 -13.82 -17.38 -1.87
C THR A 43 -14.95 -17.33 -2.88
N ARG A 44 -14.75 -17.96 -4.04
CA ARG A 44 -15.82 -18.17 -5.02
C ARG A 44 -16.89 -19.10 -4.45
N PRO A 45 -18.18 -18.78 -4.62
CA PRO A 45 -19.26 -19.75 -4.42
C PRO A 45 -19.19 -20.88 -5.47
N ALA A 46 -20.10 -21.86 -5.38
CA ALA A 46 -20.18 -22.96 -6.36
C ALA A 46 -20.37 -22.46 -7.80
N GLU A 47 -21.10 -21.36 -7.97
CA GLU A 47 -21.33 -20.69 -9.25
C GLU A 47 -21.15 -19.19 -9.10
N GLY A 48 -20.32 -18.59 -9.97
CA GLY A 48 -20.09 -17.14 -10.01
C GLY A 48 -18.72 -16.72 -9.53
N LEU A 49 -18.57 -15.41 -9.32
CA LEU A 49 -17.34 -14.75 -8.92
C LEU A 49 -17.29 -14.58 -7.39
N ALA A 50 -16.08 -14.44 -6.86
CA ALA A 50 -15.86 -14.08 -5.47
C ALA A 50 -16.31 -12.62 -5.21
N PRO A 51 -16.58 -12.26 -3.95
CA PRO A 51 -16.94 -10.88 -3.59
C PRO A 51 -15.95 -9.82 -4.09
N SER A 52 -14.64 -10.05 -3.95
CA SER A 52 -13.61 -9.10 -4.39
C SER A 52 -13.50 -9.00 -5.92
N GLU A 53 -13.69 -10.11 -6.64
CA GLU A 53 -13.72 -10.14 -8.10
C GLU A 53 -14.87 -9.30 -8.65
N THR A 54 -16.06 -9.49 -8.08
CA THR A 54 -17.26 -8.70 -8.40
C THR A 54 -17.05 -7.22 -8.10
N ALA A 55 -16.42 -6.91 -6.96
CA ALA A 55 -16.11 -5.54 -6.57
C ALA A 55 -15.11 -4.88 -7.53
N MET A 56 -14.00 -5.56 -7.89
CA MET A 56 -13.01 -5.03 -8.84
C MET A 56 -13.63 -4.69 -10.20
N ILE A 57 -14.44 -5.60 -10.76
CA ILE A 57 -15.15 -5.37 -12.02
C ILE A 57 -16.11 -4.17 -11.90
N SER A 58 -16.87 -4.11 -10.80
CA SER A 58 -17.85 -3.05 -10.57
C SER A 58 -17.20 -1.67 -10.39
N ILE A 59 -16.09 -1.60 -9.64
CA ILE A 59 -15.31 -0.38 -9.44
C ILE A 59 -14.75 0.13 -10.77
N GLY A 60 -14.13 -0.77 -11.56
CA GLY A 60 -13.59 -0.42 -12.88
C GLY A 60 -14.66 0.14 -13.82
N LYS A 61 -15.79 -0.57 -13.93
CA LYS A 61 -16.95 -0.15 -14.74
C LYS A 61 -17.54 1.17 -14.28
N ALA A 62 -17.83 1.33 -12.99
CA ALA A 62 -18.46 2.53 -12.44
C ALA A 62 -17.58 3.78 -12.63
N SER A 63 -16.26 3.63 -12.51
CA SER A 63 -15.29 4.71 -12.69
C SER A 63 -14.89 4.98 -14.13
N SER A 64 -15.21 4.05 -15.06
CA SER A 64 -14.70 4.03 -16.44
C SER A 64 -13.17 4.15 -16.53
N ALA A 65 -12.45 3.73 -15.49
CA ALA A 65 -10.99 3.92 -15.41
C ALA A 65 -10.21 2.68 -15.88
N PHE A 66 -10.78 1.49 -15.67
CA PHE A 66 -10.13 0.23 -15.99
C PHE A 66 -11.15 -0.87 -16.25
N GLU A 67 -10.71 -1.88 -17.01
CA GLU A 67 -11.42 -3.14 -17.21
C GLU A 67 -10.66 -4.25 -16.49
N THR A 68 -11.38 -5.14 -15.81
CA THR A 68 -10.79 -6.20 -15.01
C THR A 68 -11.05 -7.56 -15.63
N GLN A 69 -9.97 -8.29 -15.91
CA GLN A 69 -10.00 -9.74 -16.07
C GLN A 69 -9.60 -10.37 -14.73
N VAL A 70 -10.32 -11.40 -14.29
CA VAL A 70 -10.08 -12.08 -13.01
C VAL A 70 -9.59 -13.50 -13.24
N THR A 71 -8.74 -14.01 -12.35
CA THR A 71 -8.27 -15.39 -12.37
C THR A 71 -7.85 -15.86 -10.98
N GLN A 72 -8.13 -17.14 -10.68
CA GLN A 72 -7.61 -17.85 -9.51
C GLN A 72 -6.50 -18.84 -9.88
N ASP A 73 -5.92 -18.71 -11.07
CA ASP A 73 -4.81 -19.54 -11.56
C ASP A 73 -3.60 -18.68 -11.92
N ALA A 74 -2.60 -18.66 -11.04
CA ALA A 74 -1.36 -17.93 -11.21
C ALA A 74 -0.48 -18.50 -12.33
N SER A 75 -0.73 -19.73 -12.81
CA SER A 75 -0.01 -20.28 -13.96
C SER A 75 -0.35 -19.53 -15.25
N GLU A 76 -1.48 -18.81 -15.28
CA GLU A 76 -1.85 -17.95 -16.39
C GLU A 76 -1.03 -16.65 -16.45
N ILE A 77 -0.17 -16.36 -15.46
CA ILE A 77 0.83 -15.29 -15.54
C ILE A 77 1.97 -15.77 -16.43
N THR A 78 1.91 -15.39 -17.71
CA THR A 78 2.91 -15.73 -18.73
C THR A 78 3.43 -14.47 -19.44
N PRO A 79 4.63 -14.49 -20.03
CA PRO A 79 5.14 -13.37 -20.84
C PRO A 79 4.15 -12.93 -21.93
N GLU A 80 3.45 -13.88 -22.56
CA GLU A 80 2.43 -13.65 -23.57
C GLU A 80 1.24 -12.88 -23.00
N ARG A 81 0.64 -13.37 -21.91
CA ARG A 81 -0.52 -12.70 -21.31
C ARG A 81 -0.18 -11.32 -20.80
N LEU A 82 1.01 -11.13 -20.24
CA LEU A 82 1.48 -9.83 -19.73
C LEU A 82 1.59 -8.75 -20.82
N LYS A 83 1.64 -9.10 -22.12
CA LYS A 83 1.60 -8.12 -23.22
C LYS A 83 0.30 -7.31 -23.19
N ASP A 84 -0.78 -7.93 -22.72
CA ASP A 84 -2.11 -7.35 -22.67
C ASP A 84 -2.56 -6.83 -21.31
N VAL A 85 -1.63 -6.71 -20.37
CA VAL A 85 -1.88 -6.24 -19.00
C VAL A 85 -1.11 -4.96 -18.76
N ASP A 86 -1.82 -3.93 -18.29
CA ASP A 86 -1.24 -2.65 -17.90
C ASP A 86 -1.01 -2.59 -16.38
N VAL A 87 -1.87 -3.24 -15.58
CA VAL A 87 -1.73 -3.35 -14.12
C VAL A 87 -2.05 -4.76 -13.65
N LEU A 88 -1.14 -5.34 -12.87
CA LEU A 88 -1.34 -6.60 -12.18
C LEU A 88 -1.79 -6.34 -10.74
N VAL A 89 -2.95 -6.87 -10.34
CA VAL A 89 -3.52 -6.71 -9.01
C VAL A 89 -3.50 -8.06 -8.30
N PHE A 90 -2.87 -8.15 -7.13
CA PHE A 90 -2.77 -9.36 -6.34
C PHE A 90 -3.61 -9.23 -5.06
N TYR A 91 -4.49 -10.21 -4.83
CA TYR A 91 -5.01 -10.57 -3.52
C TYR A 91 -4.72 -12.06 -3.32
N THR A 92 -3.47 -12.40 -3.09
CA THR A 92 -3.00 -13.78 -3.17
C THR A 92 -2.50 -14.29 -1.83
N THR A 93 -2.30 -15.59 -1.67
CA THR A 93 -1.73 -16.18 -0.45
C THR A 93 -0.83 -17.35 -0.77
N GLY A 94 0.26 -17.50 -0.01
CA GLY A 94 1.14 -18.67 -0.06
C GLY A 94 2.05 -18.75 -1.28
N ALA A 95 2.47 -19.98 -1.59
CA ALA A 95 3.43 -20.28 -2.65
C ALA A 95 2.72 -20.45 -3.99
N LEU A 96 2.51 -19.34 -4.70
CA LEU A 96 1.88 -19.34 -6.01
C LEU A 96 2.72 -20.12 -7.04
N PRO A 97 2.09 -20.86 -7.97
CA PRO A 97 2.78 -21.59 -9.04
C PRO A 97 3.27 -20.67 -10.18
N ILE A 98 3.93 -19.56 -9.87
CA ILE A 98 4.53 -18.65 -10.85
C ILE A 98 5.96 -19.11 -11.14
N SER A 99 6.25 -19.45 -12.39
CA SER A 99 7.59 -19.89 -12.80
C SER A 99 8.63 -18.76 -12.64
N PRO A 100 9.92 -19.09 -12.47
CA PRO A 100 10.96 -18.07 -12.40
C PRO A 100 11.04 -17.17 -13.65
N GLU A 101 10.76 -17.73 -14.83
CA GLU A 101 10.67 -17.01 -16.10
C GLU A 101 9.52 -16.01 -16.11
N SER A 102 8.32 -16.44 -15.70
CA SER A 102 7.15 -15.56 -15.61
C SER A 102 7.38 -14.41 -14.63
N TRP A 103 7.97 -14.69 -13.46
CA TRP A 103 8.31 -13.64 -12.50
C TRP A 103 9.40 -12.69 -13.02
N ALA A 104 10.40 -13.19 -13.74
CA ALA A 104 11.39 -12.34 -14.41
C ALA A 104 10.73 -11.41 -15.45
N ALA A 105 9.76 -11.90 -16.23
CA ALA A 105 9.00 -11.10 -17.19
C ALA A 105 8.16 -10.00 -16.50
N VAL A 106 7.51 -10.31 -15.36
CA VAL A 106 6.82 -9.31 -14.53
C VAL A 106 7.79 -8.20 -14.13
N GLN A 107 8.94 -8.56 -13.56
CA GLN A 107 9.94 -7.59 -13.11
C GLN A 107 10.50 -6.74 -14.25
N GLN A 108 10.79 -7.34 -15.42
CA GLN A 108 11.30 -6.62 -16.59
C GLN A 108 10.28 -5.60 -17.10
N ARG A 109 9.02 -6.01 -17.28
CA ARG A 109 7.96 -5.10 -17.75
C ARG A 109 7.67 -4.01 -16.74
N PHE A 110 7.66 -4.35 -15.45
CA PHE A 110 7.50 -3.40 -14.36
C PHE A 110 8.62 -2.35 -14.39
N ALA A 111 9.88 -2.78 -14.39
CA ALA A 111 11.03 -1.87 -14.43
C ALA A 111 11.06 -0.99 -15.69
N ALA A 112 10.51 -1.48 -16.81
CA ALA A 112 10.35 -0.71 -18.05
C ALA A 112 9.16 0.27 -18.03
N GLY A 113 8.34 0.29 -16.98
CA GLY A 113 7.13 1.13 -16.87
C GLY A 113 5.96 0.63 -17.73
N LYS A 114 6.00 -0.62 -18.19
CA LYS A 114 4.97 -1.26 -19.02
C LYS A 114 3.97 -2.10 -18.21
N LEU A 115 4.16 -2.18 -16.90
CA LEU A 115 3.29 -2.90 -15.97
C LEU A 115 3.30 -2.18 -14.62
N GLY A 116 2.11 -1.83 -14.13
CA GLY A 116 1.90 -1.40 -12.74
C GLY A 116 1.57 -2.59 -11.83
N PHE A 117 1.72 -2.42 -10.52
CA PHE A 117 1.40 -3.47 -9.56
C PHE A 117 0.58 -2.94 -8.38
N VAL A 118 -0.48 -3.64 -8.00
CA VAL A 118 -1.27 -3.37 -6.80
C VAL A 118 -1.33 -4.63 -5.94
N GLY A 119 -0.89 -4.54 -4.68
CA GLY A 119 -1.07 -5.60 -3.69
C GLY A 119 -2.17 -5.22 -2.69
N LEU A 120 -3.10 -6.14 -2.47
CA LEU A 120 -4.22 -5.98 -1.55
C LEU A 120 -4.13 -7.00 -0.42
N HIS A 121 -4.29 -6.53 0.81
CA HIS A 121 -4.37 -7.31 2.05
C HIS A 121 -3.40 -8.51 2.09
N SER A 122 -3.90 -9.70 1.75
CA SER A 122 -3.17 -10.96 1.84
C SER A 122 -1.99 -11.07 0.88
N ALA A 123 -1.86 -10.17 -0.11
CA ALA A 123 -0.71 -10.13 -1.01
C ALA A 123 0.63 -10.10 -0.24
N ALA A 124 0.69 -9.53 0.97
CA ALA A 124 1.89 -9.58 1.81
C ALA A 124 2.20 -10.99 2.39
N ASP A 125 1.22 -11.89 2.41
CA ASP A 125 1.32 -13.31 2.80
C ASP A 125 1.56 -14.23 1.60
N THR A 126 1.93 -13.66 0.45
CA THR A 126 2.41 -14.42 -0.70
C THR A 126 3.93 -14.55 -0.64
N ALA A 127 4.41 -15.79 -0.77
CA ALA A 127 5.84 -16.08 -0.82
C ALA A 127 6.08 -17.46 -1.43
N TRP A 128 7.02 -17.54 -2.38
CA TRP A 128 7.52 -18.80 -2.93
C TRP A 128 9.05 -18.74 -3.05
N GLY A 129 9.70 -19.90 -3.17
CA GLY A 129 11.13 -19.96 -3.46
C GLY A 129 11.40 -19.42 -4.86
N TYR A 130 12.26 -18.41 -4.97
CA TYR A 130 12.60 -17.80 -6.25
C TYR A 130 14.09 -17.92 -6.54
N GLU A 131 14.41 -18.73 -7.53
CA GLU A 131 15.76 -18.93 -8.07
C GLU A 131 15.85 -18.32 -9.48
N GLY A 132 15.78 -17.00 -9.56
CA GLY A 132 15.87 -16.25 -10.81
C GLY A 132 16.44 -14.86 -10.63
N PRO A 133 16.56 -14.06 -11.70
CA PRO A 133 17.17 -12.73 -11.63
C PRO A 133 16.28 -11.70 -10.92
N GLY A 134 16.91 -10.72 -10.28
CA GLY A 134 16.21 -9.60 -9.66
C GLY A 134 15.72 -9.88 -8.23
N LEU A 135 14.55 -9.36 -7.89
CA LEU A 135 13.96 -9.43 -6.56
C LEU A 135 13.02 -10.63 -6.43
N ASP A 136 13.11 -11.33 -5.31
CA ASP A 136 12.02 -12.19 -4.85
C ASP A 136 10.73 -11.36 -4.64
N TYR A 137 9.57 -12.02 -4.68
CA TYR A 137 8.27 -11.37 -4.56
C TYR A 137 8.14 -10.46 -3.34
N THR A 138 8.55 -10.94 -2.16
CA THR A 138 8.37 -10.17 -0.93
C THR A 138 9.30 -8.96 -0.87
N ARG A 139 10.50 -9.06 -1.44
CA ARG A 139 11.40 -7.90 -1.66
C ARG A 139 10.88 -6.98 -2.73
N PHE A 140 10.11 -7.43 -3.71
CA PHE A 140 9.46 -6.58 -4.71
C PHE A 140 8.31 -5.78 -4.08
N VAL A 141 7.40 -6.44 -3.35
CA VAL A 141 6.27 -5.80 -2.66
C VAL A 141 6.71 -4.86 -1.54
N GLY A 142 7.79 -5.20 -0.83
CA GLY A 142 8.37 -4.36 0.23
C GLY A 142 7.93 -4.74 1.65
N GLY A 143 7.27 -5.88 1.83
CA GLY A 143 6.88 -6.42 3.12
C GLY A 143 6.46 -7.88 3.01
N GLN A 144 6.75 -8.67 4.04
CA GLN A 144 6.33 -10.06 4.16
C GLN A 144 5.54 -10.26 5.44
N PHE A 145 4.44 -10.99 5.38
CA PHE A 145 3.62 -11.34 6.54
C PHE A 145 4.45 -11.86 7.72
N ALA A 146 4.14 -11.33 8.91
CA ALA A 146 4.73 -11.71 10.19
C ALA A 146 3.69 -11.73 11.32
N GLY A 147 2.44 -12.06 10.98
CA GLY A 147 1.33 -12.14 11.91
C GLY A 147 0.27 -11.04 11.73
N HIS A 148 -0.83 -11.21 12.46
CA HIS A 148 -2.04 -10.40 12.35
C HIS A 148 -2.64 -10.12 13.75
N PRO A 149 -1.95 -9.32 14.59
CA PRO A 149 -2.41 -9.08 15.96
C PRO A 149 -3.80 -8.44 16.05
N TRP A 150 -4.17 -7.66 15.03
CA TRP A 150 -5.47 -7.03 14.89
C TRP A 150 -6.31 -7.89 13.97
N THR A 151 -7.29 -8.60 14.55
CA THR A 151 -8.13 -9.58 13.84
C THR A 151 -9.37 -8.95 13.21
N GLU A 152 -10.06 -9.71 12.35
CA GLU A 152 -11.18 -9.23 11.51
C GLU A 152 -12.30 -8.48 12.26
N ASP A 153 -12.56 -8.82 13.52
CA ASP A 153 -13.60 -8.21 14.37
C ASP A 153 -13.14 -6.99 15.19
N GLN A 154 -11.87 -6.59 15.09
CA GLN A 154 -11.31 -5.53 15.93
C GLN A 154 -11.46 -4.15 15.29
N LYS A 155 -11.83 -3.18 16.14
CA LYS A 155 -11.75 -1.77 15.77
C LYS A 155 -10.30 -1.33 15.65
N VAL A 156 -9.96 -0.76 14.50
CA VAL A 156 -8.67 -0.11 14.23
C VAL A 156 -8.89 1.33 13.80
N ARG A 157 -7.90 2.18 14.02
CA ARG A 157 -7.81 3.50 13.38
C ARG A 157 -6.61 3.51 12.46
N ILE A 158 -6.81 3.95 11.23
CA ILE A 158 -5.71 4.23 10.29
C ILE A 158 -5.55 5.73 10.15
N LYS A 159 -4.32 6.20 9.94
CA LYS A 159 -4.01 7.61 9.70
C LYS A 159 -3.12 7.77 8.47
N ALA A 160 -3.32 8.87 7.76
CA ALA A 160 -2.35 9.33 6.78
C ALA A 160 -1.11 9.86 7.51
N ILE A 161 0.08 9.45 7.08
CA ILE A 161 1.36 9.97 7.62
C ILE A 161 2.09 10.86 6.61
N ASP A 162 1.50 11.04 5.43
CA ASP A 162 2.01 11.79 4.30
C ASP A 162 0.82 12.31 3.47
N ASN A 163 1.07 13.22 2.52
CA ASN A 163 0.06 13.85 1.68
C ASN A 163 -0.16 13.15 0.33
N HIS A 164 0.29 11.90 0.17
CA HIS A 164 0.16 11.18 -1.10
C HIS A 164 -1.31 11.08 -1.55
N PRO A 165 -1.65 11.36 -2.83
CA PRO A 165 -3.03 11.38 -3.31
C PRO A 165 -3.82 10.07 -3.16
N LEU A 166 -3.13 8.95 -2.97
CA LEU A 166 -3.74 7.64 -2.72
C LEU A 166 -4.29 7.48 -1.30
N ALA A 167 -3.83 8.27 -0.33
CA ALA A 167 -4.37 8.27 1.03
C ALA A 167 -5.57 9.21 1.20
N ALA A 168 -5.77 10.15 0.26
CA ALA A 168 -6.79 11.19 0.34
C ALA A 168 -8.23 10.70 0.59
N PRO A 169 -8.71 9.58 0.00
CA PRO A 169 -10.08 9.10 0.24
C PRO A 169 -10.40 8.81 1.72
N TRP A 170 -9.37 8.52 2.51
CA TRP A 170 -9.51 8.20 3.93
C TRP A 170 -9.42 9.42 4.86
N GLY A 171 -9.12 10.60 4.33
CA GLY A 171 -8.86 11.81 5.12
C GLY A 171 -7.60 11.69 5.99
N ARG A 172 -7.56 12.42 7.11
CA ARG A 172 -6.42 12.38 8.04
C ARG A 172 -6.37 11.11 8.87
N SER A 173 -7.53 10.63 9.31
CA SER A 173 -7.68 9.41 10.10
C SER A 173 -9.11 8.88 10.01
N VAL A 174 -9.27 7.56 10.08
CA VAL A 174 -10.56 6.88 10.01
C VAL A 174 -10.57 5.63 10.89
N ASP A 175 -11.70 5.41 11.56
CA ASP A 175 -11.99 4.18 12.31
C ASP A 175 -12.61 3.14 11.38
N LEU A 176 -12.14 1.91 11.46
CA LEU A 176 -12.60 0.75 10.68
C LEU A 176 -12.69 -0.48 11.60
N VAL A 177 -13.40 -1.50 11.13
CA VAL A 177 -13.28 -2.88 11.64
C VAL A 177 -12.57 -3.67 10.55
N GLU A 178 -11.33 -4.11 10.82
CA GLU A 178 -10.46 -4.67 9.79
C GLU A 178 -9.35 -5.54 10.39
N GLU A 179 -8.94 -6.58 9.68
CA GLU A 179 -7.72 -7.33 10.00
C GLU A 179 -6.47 -6.61 9.45
N ILE A 180 -5.48 -6.38 10.31
CA ILE A 180 -4.24 -5.68 9.95
C ILE A 180 -3.03 -6.58 10.21
N TYR A 181 -2.26 -6.81 9.14
CA TYR A 181 -0.99 -7.54 9.21
C TYR A 181 0.15 -6.68 9.73
N GLN A 182 1.14 -7.34 10.35
CA GLN A 182 2.47 -6.79 10.58
C GLN A 182 3.50 -7.53 9.73
N TYR A 183 4.69 -6.95 9.56
CA TYR A 183 5.64 -7.40 8.55
C TYR A 183 7.03 -7.73 9.08
N LYS A 184 7.69 -8.67 8.42
CA LYS A 184 9.15 -8.85 8.39
C LYS A 184 9.68 -8.46 7.01
N ARG A 185 11.01 -8.36 6.87
CA ARG A 185 11.70 -7.94 5.64
C ARG A 185 11.22 -6.60 5.07
N PHE A 186 10.67 -5.74 5.92
CA PHE A 186 10.23 -4.39 5.57
C PHE A 186 11.41 -3.42 5.63
N ASP A 187 11.62 -2.63 4.57
CA ASP A 187 12.70 -1.66 4.48
C ASP A 187 12.12 -0.24 4.30
N PRO A 188 12.21 0.64 5.32
CA PRO A 188 11.68 2.00 5.23
C PRO A 188 12.40 2.87 4.19
N GLY A 189 13.62 2.49 3.79
CA GLY A 189 14.39 3.14 2.73
C GLY A 189 13.98 2.72 1.32
N ALA A 190 13.15 1.67 1.18
CA ALA A 190 12.71 1.16 -0.12
C ALA A 190 11.28 1.57 -0.48
N VAL A 191 10.49 2.08 0.46
CA VAL A 191 9.07 2.41 0.27
C VAL A 191 8.72 3.79 0.82
N ARG A 192 7.69 4.40 0.26
CA ARG A 192 7.02 5.58 0.82
C ARG A 192 5.73 5.12 1.51
N VAL A 193 5.71 5.12 2.83
CA VAL A 193 4.50 4.79 3.61
C VAL A 193 3.57 5.99 3.60
N ILE A 194 2.31 5.77 3.22
CA ILE A 194 1.33 6.83 3.08
C ILE A 194 0.24 6.74 4.16
N GLN A 195 -0.02 5.54 4.68
CA GLN A 195 -0.95 5.29 5.77
C GLN A 195 -0.34 4.32 6.76
N SER A 196 -0.65 4.50 8.04
CA SER A 196 -0.18 3.67 9.15
C SER A 196 -1.27 3.50 10.21
N LEU A 197 -1.14 2.48 11.05
CA LEU A 197 -2.03 2.25 12.17
C LEU A 197 -1.89 3.39 13.20
N ASP A 198 -2.99 3.82 13.79
CA ASP A 198 -3.04 4.89 14.78
C ASP A 198 -3.47 4.34 16.14
N TYR A 199 -2.50 4.18 17.03
CA TYR A 199 -2.72 3.68 18.38
C TYR A 199 -3.42 4.67 19.32
N SER A 200 -3.66 5.93 18.91
CA SER A 200 -4.51 6.83 19.68
C SER A 200 -5.98 6.41 19.63
N GLY A 201 -6.40 5.74 18.54
CA GLY A 201 -7.76 5.24 18.32
C GLY A 201 -7.89 3.72 18.26
N THR A 202 -6.77 3.00 18.15
CA THR A 202 -6.74 1.53 18.11
C THR A 202 -6.52 0.97 19.52
N PRO A 203 -7.46 0.16 20.07
CA PRO A 203 -7.35 -0.37 21.43
C PRO A 203 -6.11 -1.25 21.64
N LEU A 204 -5.83 -2.16 20.71
CA LEU A 204 -4.63 -2.99 20.76
C LEU A 204 -3.42 -2.21 20.27
N LYS A 205 -2.47 -1.93 21.16
CA LYS A 205 -1.27 -1.16 20.87
C LYS A 205 -0.03 -2.04 20.72
N ARG A 206 0.97 -1.55 19.99
CA ARG A 206 2.33 -2.08 19.97
C ARG A 206 3.35 -0.95 20.13
N PRO A 207 4.55 -1.24 20.66
CA PRO A 207 5.60 -0.24 20.84
C PRO A 207 6.32 0.14 19.54
N TYR A 208 5.75 -0.21 18.39
CA TYR A 208 6.28 0.03 17.04
C TYR A 208 5.14 0.32 16.06
N ALA A 209 5.44 1.12 15.05
CA ALA A 209 4.52 1.45 13.98
C ALA A 209 4.23 0.24 13.07
N VAL A 210 3.05 0.25 12.45
CA VAL A 210 2.60 -0.74 11.47
C VAL A 210 2.08 0.00 10.25
N PRO A 211 2.83 0.02 9.13
CA PRO A 211 2.36 0.66 7.90
C PRO A 211 1.12 -0.09 7.39
N VAL A 212 0.13 0.65 6.91
CA VAL A 212 -1.12 0.11 6.36
C VAL A 212 -1.07 0.19 4.84
N SER A 213 -0.56 1.28 4.28
CA SER A 213 -0.45 1.42 2.83
C SER A 213 0.85 2.12 2.46
N TRP A 214 1.48 1.68 1.37
CA TRP A 214 2.70 2.27 0.86
C TRP A 214 2.75 2.24 -0.67
N VAL A 215 3.63 3.08 -1.21
CA VAL A 215 3.99 3.09 -2.62
C VAL A 215 5.48 2.86 -2.80
N ARG A 216 5.86 2.35 -3.97
CA ARG A 216 7.25 2.12 -4.35
C ARG A 216 7.44 2.26 -5.85
N SER A 217 8.65 2.67 -6.25
CA SER A 217 9.11 2.56 -7.64
C SER A 217 10.36 1.70 -7.74
N ILE A 218 10.44 0.93 -8.83
CA ILE A 218 11.62 0.15 -9.23
C ILE A 218 11.78 0.36 -10.73
N GLY A 219 12.89 0.94 -11.17
CA GLY A 219 12.98 1.51 -12.52
C GLY A 219 11.84 2.51 -12.76
N ASN A 220 11.14 2.35 -13.87
CA ASN A 220 9.96 3.16 -14.23
C ASN A 220 8.64 2.54 -13.73
N GLY A 221 8.68 1.43 -12.99
CA GLY A 221 7.48 0.79 -12.45
C GLY A 221 6.95 1.49 -11.21
N ARG A 222 5.65 1.32 -10.96
CA ARG A 222 4.95 1.85 -9.78
C ARG A 222 4.12 0.77 -9.13
N LEU A 223 4.38 0.58 -7.83
CA LEU A 223 3.70 -0.37 -6.97
C LEU A 223 2.94 0.38 -5.89
N PHE A 224 1.69 -0.01 -5.68
CA PHE A 224 0.90 0.35 -4.50
C PHE A 224 0.58 -0.91 -3.71
N PHE A 225 0.65 -0.83 -2.39
CA PHE A 225 0.18 -1.87 -1.50
C PHE A 225 -0.74 -1.26 -0.45
N THR A 226 -1.81 -1.99 -0.08
CA THR A 226 -2.63 -1.70 1.10
C THR A 226 -2.97 -2.97 1.86
N ASN A 227 -2.91 -2.90 3.18
CA ASN A 227 -3.26 -3.96 4.13
C ASN A 227 -4.78 -4.10 4.29
N LEU A 228 -5.56 -3.16 3.74
CA LEU A 228 -7.01 -3.17 3.79
C LEU A 228 -7.61 -4.15 2.77
N GLY A 229 -8.81 -4.65 3.07
CA GLY A 229 -9.59 -5.51 2.16
C GLY A 229 -9.90 -6.89 2.70
N HIS A 230 -9.60 -7.21 3.96
CA HIS A 230 -9.98 -8.49 4.59
C HIS A 230 -11.50 -8.61 4.69
N ASN A 231 -12.14 -7.56 5.18
CA ASN A 231 -13.58 -7.53 5.38
C ASN A 231 -14.34 -7.15 4.10
N GLU A 232 -15.43 -7.85 3.81
CA GLU A 232 -16.33 -7.52 2.69
C GLU A 232 -16.91 -6.10 2.81
N ALA A 233 -17.12 -5.63 4.04
CA ALA A 233 -17.54 -4.25 4.30
C ALA A 233 -16.54 -3.20 3.77
N THR A 234 -15.24 -3.52 3.76
CA THR A 234 -14.21 -2.65 3.16
C THR A 234 -14.41 -2.53 1.65
N TRP A 235 -14.78 -3.63 0.98
CA TRP A 235 -15.07 -3.62 -0.47
C TRP A 235 -16.34 -2.83 -0.83
N ALA A 236 -17.29 -2.72 0.09
CA ALA A 236 -18.48 -1.90 -0.06
C ALA A 236 -18.25 -0.40 0.27
N ASP A 237 -17.10 -0.04 0.85
CA ASP A 237 -16.79 1.33 1.22
C ASP A 237 -16.40 2.17 -0.02
N PRO A 238 -17.12 3.26 -0.34
CA PRO A 238 -16.80 4.11 -1.48
C PRO A 238 -15.39 4.71 -1.41
N ARG A 239 -14.82 4.89 -0.22
CA ARG A 239 -13.45 5.40 -0.03
C ARG A 239 -12.40 4.38 -0.46
N PHE A 240 -12.65 3.10 -0.19
CA PHE A 240 -11.78 2.02 -0.65
C PHE A 240 -11.88 1.87 -2.17
N ALA A 241 -13.11 1.88 -2.73
CA ALA A 241 -13.32 1.90 -4.18
C ALA A 241 -12.56 3.06 -4.85
N GLU A 242 -12.65 4.27 -4.28
CA GLU A 242 -11.91 5.43 -4.78
C GLU A 242 -10.38 5.24 -4.67
N GLN A 243 -9.88 4.68 -3.57
CA GLN A 243 -8.46 4.37 -3.41
C GLN A 243 -7.98 3.36 -4.47
N ILE A 244 -8.76 2.33 -4.78
CA ILE A 244 -8.44 1.35 -5.83
C ILE A 244 -8.36 2.04 -7.20
N VAL A 245 -9.35 2.87 -7.57
CA VAL A 245 -9.33 3.63 -8.83
C VAL A 245 -8.07 4.50 -8.91
N ARG A 246 -7.76 5.23 -7.83
CA ARG A 246 -6.57 6.09 -7.78
C ARG A 246 -5.28 5.27 -7.88
N ALA A 247 -5.22 4.12 -7.20
CA ALA A 247 -4.06 3.23 -7.23
C ALA A 247 -3.81 2.69 -8.64
N VAL A 248 -4.82 2.11 -9.30
CA VAL A 248 -4.72 1.59 -10.67
C VAL A 248 -4.27 2.68 -11.65
N ARG A 249 -4.86 3.87 -11.59
CA ARG A 249 -4.44 5.01 -12.42
C ARG A 249 -3.01 5.43 -12.12
N TRP A 250 -2.63 5.51 -10.85
CA TRP A 250 -1.29 5.93 -10.45
C TRP A 250 -0.21 4.93 -10.87
N THR A 251 -0.46 3.63 -10.72
CA THR A 251 0.45 2.56 -11.13
C THR A 251 0.57 2.44 -12.65
N ALA A 252 -0.48 2.80 -13.39
CA ALA A 252 -0.50 2.89 -14.85
C ALA A 252 0.03 4.24 -15.40
N TRP A 253 0.66 5.08 -14.57
CA TRP A 253 1.15 6.41 -14.94
C TRP A 253 0.08 7.39 -15.47
N LYS A 254 -1.19 7.15 -15.15
CA LYS A 254 -2.34 8.02 -15.47
C LYS A 254 -2.72 8.97 -14.32
N ALA A 255 -1.94 8.99 -13.23
CA ALA A 255 -2.11 9.92 -12.13
C ALA A 255 -0.76 10.38 -11.53
N ARG A 256 -0.76 11.55 -10.89
CA ARG A 256 0.39 12.16 -10.21
C ARG A 256 0.56 11.62 -8.78
N GLY A 257 1.79 11.72 -8.26
CA GLY A 257 2.18 11.27 -6.92
C GLY A 257 3.60 10.70 -6.95
N GLY A 258 4.47 11.15 -6.06
CA GLY A 258 5.86 10.68 -6.01
C GLY A 258 6.02 9.44 -5.13
N ALA A 259 6.87 8.51 -5.53
CA ALA A 259 7.15 7.28 -4.79
C ALA A 259 8.44 7.34 -3.94
N THR A 260 9.08 8.51 -3.83
CA THR A 260 10.31 8.68 -3.06
C THR A 260 10.10 8.22 -1.61
N PRO A 261 10.93 7.30 -1.08
CA PRO A 261 10.85 6.86 0.30
C PRO A 261 10.83 8.03 1.29
N ASN A 262 10.07 7.87 2.38
CA ASN A 262 9.87 8.88 3.41
C ASN A 262 10.32 8.35 4.79
N PRO A 263 11.61 8.00 4.95
CA PRO A 263 12.11 7.35 6.17
C PRO A 263 11.94 8.23 7.41
N ARG A 264 11.98 9.56 7.26
CA ARG A 264 11.78 10.50 8.36
C ARG A 264 10.34 10.45 8.90
N GLU A 265 9.33 10.47 8.03
CA GLU A 265 7.92 10.37 8.40
C GLU A 265 7.62 9.01 9.06
N GLN A 266 8.21 7.95 8.53
CA GLN A 266 8.14 6.61 9.12
C GLN A 266 8.81 6.55 10.49
N ALA A 267 9.95 7.23 10.68
CA ALA A 267 10.64 7.31 11.97
C ALA A 267 9.85 8.10 13.01
N ILE A 268 9.22 9.21 12.63
CA ILE A 268 8.26 9.93 13.49
C ILE A 268 7.13 9.00 13.90
N ASP A 269 6.63 8.17 12.99
CA ASP A 269 5.54 7.26 13.31
C ASP A 269 5.96 6.13 14.26
N GLN A 270 7.18 5.62 14.13
CA GLN A 270 7.77 4.69 15.10
C GLN A 270 7.85 5.32 16.50
N LEU A 271 8.37 6.55 16.59
CA LEU A 271 8.45 7.28 17.84
C LEU A 271 7.07 7.53 18.44
N ARG A 272 6.08 7.92 17.63
CA ARG A 272 4.69 8.08 18.05
C ARG A 272 4.14 6.79 18.65
N ALA A 273 4.32 5.66 17.95
CA ALA A 273 3.85 4.37 18.42
C ALA A 273 4.43 3.99 19.79
N LEU A 274 5.74 4.17 19.96
CA LEU A 274 6.43 3.91 21.23
C LEU A 274 5.85 4.75 22.38
N LEU A 275 5.68 6.05 22.15
CA LEU A 275 5.16 7.00 23.16
C LEU A 275 3.70 6.70 23.52
N VAL A 276 2.84 6.43 22.53
CA VAL A 276 1.42 6.09 22.76
C VAL A 276 1.28 4.74 23.47
N TYR A 277 2.16 3.78 23.18
CA TYR A 277 2.22 2.50 23.89
C TYR A 277 2.66 2.68 25.35
N ALA A 278 3.64 3.56 25.60
CA ALA A 278 4.12 3.91 26.94
C ALA A 278 3.10 4.70 27.79
N GLY A 279 1.98 5.15 27.21
CA GLY A 279 0.98 5.97 27.91
C GLY A 279 1.44 7.41 28.17
N GLU A 280 2.38 7.91 27.36
CA GLU A 280 2.95 9.24 27.52
C GLU A 280 1.93 10.33 27.14
N ALA A 281 1.92 11.42 27.90
CA ALA A 281 1.15 12.61 27.57
C ALA A 281 1.83 13.45 26.47
N ASP A 282 1.07 14.36 25.86
CA ASP A 282 1.56 15.37 24.92
C ASP A 282 2.41 14.83 23.76
N VAL A 283 2.07 13.62 23.27
CA VAL A 283 2.85 12.91 22.25
C VAL A 283 3.17 13.80 21.06
N GLU A 284 2.19 14.50 20.48
CA GLU A 284 2.44 15.36 19.32
C GLU A 284 3.37 16.55 19.63
N ALA A 285 3.30 17.13 20.83
CA ALA A 285 4.22 18.20 21.23
C ALA A 285 5.65 17.67 21.39
N ARG A 286 5.81 16.43 21.90
CA ARG A 286 7.12 15.76 22.00
C ARG A 286 7.70 15.44 20.63
N LEU A 287 6.87 14.95 19.69
CA LEU A 287 7.30 14.73 18.31
C LEU A 287 7.75 16.04 17.64
N ALA A 288 7.04 17.15 17.87
CA ALA A 288 7.40 18.46 17.31
C ALA A 288 8.74 19.02 17.82
N ARG A 289 9.19 18.58 19.01
CA ARG A 289 10.50 18.93 19.60
C ARG A 289 11.67 18.18 18.95
N VAL A 290 11.43 17.07 18.25
CA VAL A 290 12.51 16.31 17.59
C VAL A 290 13.06 17.08 16.39
N LYS A 291 14.26 17.64 16.56
CA LYS A 291 15.02 18.33 15.49
C LYS A 291 16.21 17.54 14.97
N ASP A 292 16.76 16.64 15.80
CA ASP A 292 17.90 15.80 15.46
C ASP A 292 17.45 14.63 14.56
N GLU A 293 17.59 14.82 13.25
CA GLU A 293 17.18 13.84 12.25
C GLU A 293 18.08 12.60 12.24
N ALA A 294 19.39 12.77 12.49
CA ALA A 294 20.32 11.65 12.55
C ALA A 294 19.96 10.71 13.72
N TRP A 295 19.69 11.28 14.90
CA TRP A 295 19.20 10.52 16.04
C TRP A 295 17.87 9.81 15.75
N LEU A 296 16.91 10.50 15.14
CA LEU A 296 15.60 9.93 14.83
C LEU A 296 15.71 8.74 13.87
N LEU A 297 16.56 8.86 12.83
CA LEU A 297 16.77 7.81 11.84
C LEU A 297 17.57 6.62 12.40
N ASP A 298 18.46 6.83 13.36
CA ASP A 298 19.14 5.74 14.11
C ASP A 298 18.19 5.02 15.08
N LEU A 299 17.32 5.78 15.75
CA LEU A 299 16.38 5.25 16.73
C LEU A 299 15.28 4.39 16.09
N ALA A 300 14.76 4.78 14.93
CA ALA A 300 13.58 4.15 14.34
C ALA A 300 13.75 2.64 14.04
N PRO A 301 14.87 2.16 13.47
CA PRO A 301 15.15 0.73 13.35
C PRO A 301 15.18 -0.02 14.69
N ARG A 302 15.67 0.62 15.76
CA ARG A 302 15.71 0.02 17.11
C ARG A 302 14.31 -0.12 17.70
N ILE A 303 13.42 0.86 17.45
CA ILE A 303 11.99 0.75 17.77
C ILE A 303 11.35 -0.38 16.96
N ALA A 304 11.59 -0.43 15.65
CA ALA A 304 11.03 -1.46 14.78
C ALA A 304 11.43 -2.88 15.22
N ALA A 305 12.68 -3.06 15.66
CA ALA A 305 13.22 -4.32 16.15
C ALA A 305 12.51 -4.84 17.43
N LEU A 306 11.80 -3.98 18.17
CA LEU A 306 10.95 -4.42 19.28
C LEU A 306 9.88 -5.44 18.84
N ARG A 307 9.49 -5.45 17.56
CA ARG A 307 8.58 -6.45 16.98
C ARG A 307 9.12 -7.87 17.11
N GLU A 308 10.41 -8.07 16.92
CA GLU A 308 11.03 -9.41 16.91
C GLU A 308 11.13 -10.02 18.31
N VAL A 309 11.13 -9.17 19.33
CA VAL A 309 11.23 -9.59 20.73
C VAL A 309 9.90 -9.44 21.47
N TYR A 310 8.85 -8.93 20.82
CA TYR A 310 7.56 -8.73 21.46
C TYR A 310 6.94 -10.08 21.87
N PRO A 311 6.42 -10.23 23.10
CA PRO A 311 5.83 -11.48 23.56
C PRO A 311 4.60 -11.82 22.72
N GLY A 312 4.66 -12.95 22.01
CA GLY A 312 3.57 -13.41 21.14
C GLY A 312 2.36 -13.98 21.89
N LYS A 313 2.53 -14.33 23.18
CA LYS A 313 1.49 -14.86 24.06
C LYS A 313 1.53 -14.16 25.42
N PRO A 314 0.41 -14.04 26.15
CA PRO A 314 0.38 -13.42 27.46
C PRO A 314 1.36 -14.02 28.47
N GLU A 315 1.59 -15.33 28.40
CA GLU A 315 2.44 -16.09 29.32
C GLU A 315 3.92 -16.14 28.89
N ALA A 316 4.26 -15.56 27.74
CA ALA A 316 5.64 -15.59 27.24
C ALA A 316 6.59 -14.80 28.16
N ASP A 317 7.83 -15.28 28.30
CA ASP A 317 8.87 -14.54 28.99
C ASP A 317 9.08 -13.16 28.32
N ARG A 318 8.94 -12.11 29.12
CA ARG A 318 9.02 -10.72 28.67
C ARG A 318 10.39 -10.09 28.94
N ALA A 319 11.32 -10.77 29.63
CA ALA A 319 12.57 -10.15 30.08
C ALA A 319 13.36 -9.51 28.92
N ARG A 320 13.47 -10.22 27.79
CA ARG A 320 14.15 -9.70 26.59
C ARG A 320 13.45 -8.48 26.00
N PHE A 321 12.11 -8.50 25.97
CA PHE A 321 11.31 -7.37 25.52
C PHE A 321 11.48 -6.17 26.44
N GLU A 322 11.27 -6.33 27.74
CA GLU A 322 11.31 -5.24 28.72
C GLU A 322 12.69 -4.58 28.77
N ALA A 323 13.78 -5.36 28.65
CA ALA A 323 15.12 -4.81 28.57
C ALA A 323 15.34 -3.94 27.31
N ALA A 324 14.94 -4.44 26.13
CA ALA A 324 15.06 -3.71 24.88
C ALA A 324 14.15 -2.46 24.85
N TYR A 325 12.89 -2.62 25.23
CA TYR A 325 11.89 -1.57 25.28
C TYR A 325 12.27 -0.48 26.29
N GLY A 326 12.67 -0.85 27.51
CA GLY A 326 13.06 0.09 28.55
C GLY A 326 14.26 0.94 28.15
N THR A 327 15.26 0.34 27.49
CA THR A 327 16.45 1.05 26.99
C THR A 327 16.06 2.12 25.96
N VAL A 328 15.26 1.73 24.96
CA VAL A 328 14.82 2.64 23.89
C VAL A 328 13.91 3.75 24.45
N LEU A 329 12.99 3.41 25.34
CA LEU A 329 12.07 4.39 25.94
C LEU A 329 12.80 5.41 26.82
N ALA A 330 13.79 4.98 27.61
CA ALA A 330 14.58 5.87 28.45
C ALA A 330 15.33 6.93 27.62
N GLU A 331 15.94 6.51 26.51
CA GLU A 331 16.60 7.41 25.57
C GLU A 331 15.61 8.41 24.96
N VAL A 332 14.45 7.93 24.50
CA VAL A 332 13.38 8.78 23.97
C VAL A 332 12.90 9.80 24.99
N ARG A 333 12.71 9.41 26.25
CA ARG A 333 12.32 10.32 27.33
C ARG A 333 13.38 11.41 27.53
N ALA A 334 14.65 11.05 27.59
CA ALA A 334 15.74 12.02 27.75
C ALA A 334 15.79 13.05 26.59
N LYS A 335 15.48 12.62 25.36
CA LYS A 335 15.56 13.47 24.16
C LYS A 335 14.31 14.28 23.84
N THR A 336 13.15 13.93 24.41
CA THR A 336 11.85 14.53 24.00
C THR A 336 11.05 15.13 25.15
N SER A 337 11.56 15.03 26.40
CA SER A 337 10.98 15.74 27.55
C SER A 337 11.08 17.27 27.37
N PRO A 338 10.23 18.05 28.05
CA PRO A 338 10.24 19.51 27.98
C PRO A 338 11.58 20.17 28.26
#